data_AF-A0AAW5RQN4-F1
#
_entry.id   AF-A0AAW5RQN4-F1
#
_cell.length_a   1.000
_cell.length_b   1.000
_cell.length_c   1.000
_cell.angle_alpha   90.00
_cell.angle_beta   90.00
_cell.angle_gamma   90.00
#
_symmetry.space_group_name_H-M   'P 1'
#
loop_
_entity.id
_entity.type
_entity.pdbx_description
1 polymer ?
#
loop_
_entity_poly.entity_id
_entity_poly.type
_entity_poly.pdbx_seq_one_letter_code
_entity_poly.pdbx_strand_id
1 'polypeptide(L)'
;MEYKDIPIEQMKTDDEFKSKRNQLTIISILLMAMSLSDAQIKEANTFIFKIEFSNAPAFGWLVLLGVIVLTIRYYSLAFKYHRQLFKLWSSEMINDRRLLAVHHDFDGSGLIEPHGLFSKLKEESFAKPLEPSEHREQQYRLTYNTGPFLSRSLSYDVDVGNYTHIEIVNLNKFDEHWTKDDLRELFKIEFEYRFDAFFRRSEHLDLLLPYMASLLAISSFIFKSHLLEFWK
;
A
#
# COMPACT_ATOMS: atom_id res chain seq x y z
N MET A 1 3.03 21.53 -6.45
CA MET A 1 2.39 20.80 -7.56
C MET A 1 1.20 20.06 -6.97
N GLU A 2 -0.01 20.48 -7.32
CA GLU A 2 -1.26 19.99 -6.71
C GLU A 2 -1.51 18.54 -7.20
N TYR A 3 -1.24 17.53 -6.35
CA TYR A 3 -1.52 16.12 -6.63
C TYR A 3 -3.04 15.87 -6.50
N LYS A 4 -3.83 16.54 -7.35
CA LYS A 4 -5.31 16.47 -7.38
C LYS A 4 -5.75 15.13 -7.95
N ASP A 5 -6.39 14.29 -7.14
CA ASP A 5 -7.39 13.27 -7.49
C ASP A 5 -7.11 12.24 -8.62
N ILE A 6 -5.89 12.20 -9.18
CA ILE A 6 -5.51 11.31 -10.30
C ILE A 6 -5.83 9.83 -10.03
N PRO A 7 -5.60 9.26 -8.82
CA PRO A 7 -5.98 7.87 -8.55
C PRO A 7 -7.51 7.66 -8.58
N ILE A 8 -8.29 8.66 -8.17
CA ILE A 8 -9.74 8.58 -7.98
C ILE A 8 -10.43 8.47 -9.35
N GLU A 9 -10.09 9.34 -10.28
CA GLU A 9 -10.69 9.33 -11.62
C GLU A 9 -10.31 8.06 -12.39
N GLN A 10 -9.07 7.58 -12.23
CA GLN A 10 -8.60 6.37 -12.89
C GLN A 10 -9.23 5.10 -12.31
N MET A 11 -9.47 5.03 -11.00
CA MET A 11 -10.22 3.91 -10.39
C MET A 11 -11.70 3.94 -10.79
N LYS A 12 -12.28 5.15 -10.90
CA LYS A 12 -13.68 5.34 -11.27
C LYS A 12 -13.97 5.17 -12.75
N THR A 13 -12.99 5.22 -13.64
CA THR A 13 -13.18 5.02 -15.08
C THR A 13 -12.72 3.66 -15.59
N ASP A 14 -11.98 2.90 -14.78
CA ASP A 14 -11.52 1.56 -15.14
C ASP A 14 -12.61 0.48 -14.94
N ASP A 15 -13.30 0.15 -16.02
CA ASP A 15 -14.37 -0.83 -16.03
C ASP A 15 -13.88 -2.27 -15.83
N GLU A 16 -12.65 -2.59 -16.26
CA GLU A 16 -12.09 -3.93 -16.04
C GLU A 16 -11.83 -4.15 -14.54
N PHE A 17 -11.20 -3.18 -13.88
CA PHE A 17 -10.96 -3.21 -12.45
C PHE A 17 -12.27 -3.34 -11.66
N LYS A 18 -13.27 -2.51 -11.96
CA LYS A 18 -14.59 -2.58 -11.30
C LYS A 18 -15.26 -3.93 -11.50
N SER A 19 -15.22 -4.48 -12.71
CA SER A 19 -15.81 -5.78 -13.02
C SER A 19 -15.17 -6.88 -12.19
N LYS A 20 -13.83 -6.92 -12.09
CA LYS A 20 -13.11 -7.91 -11.28
C LYS A 20 -13.31 -7.72 -9.78
N ARG A 21 -13.37 -6.48 -9.31
CA ARG A 21 -13.74 -6.15 -7.94
C ARG A 21 -15.10 -6.73 -7.57
N ASN A 22 -16.10 -6.49 -8.41
CA ASN A 22 -17.47 -6.96 -8.17
C ASN A 22 -17.57 -8.48 -8.25
N GLN A 23 -16.93 -9.10 -9.25
CA GLN A 23 -16.88 -10.57 -9.38
C GLN A 23 -16.28 -11.23 -8.13
N LEU A 24 -15.14 -10.75 -7.66
CA LEU A 24 -14.50 -11.27 -6.44
C LEU A 24 -15.41 -11.10 -5.22
N THR A 25 -16.01 -9.93 -5.07
CA THR A 25 -16.89 -9.63 -3.94
C THR A 25 -18.11 -10.55 -3.92
N ILE A 26 -18.83 -10.67 -5.05
CA ILE A 26 -20.03 -11.50 -5.17
C ILE A 26 -19.71 -12.97 -4.92
N ILE A 27 -18.64 -13.50 -5.52
CA ILE A 27 -18.27 -14.91 -5.39
C ILE A 27 -17.76 -15.23 -3.97
N SER A 28 -17.07 -14.28 -3.32
CA SER A 28 -16.68 -14.42 -1.91
C SER A 28 -17.89 -14.46 -0.98
N ILE A 29 -18.88 -13.59 -1.20
CA ILE A 29 -20.15 -13.60 -0.45
C ILE A 29 -20.89 -14.91 -0.68
N LEU A 30 -20.95 -15.41 -1.93
CA LEU A 30 -21.57 -16.69 -2.25
C LEU A 30 -20.91 -17.84 -1.50
N LEU A 31 -19.57 -17.92 -1.52
CA LEU A 31 -18.82 -18.95 -0.80
C LEU A 31 -19.10 -18.89 0.71
N MET A 32 -19.11 -17.68 1.28
CA MET A 32 -19.40 -17.46 2.69
C MET A 32 -20.82 -17.90 3.05
N ALA A 33 -21.82 -17.50 2.25
CA ALA A 33 -23.20 -17.91 2.42
C ALA A 33 -23.34 -19.43 2.38
N MET A 34 -22.73 -20.11 1.40
CA MET A 34 -22.76 -21.57 1.31
C MET A 34 -22.07 -22.26 2.50
N SER A 35 -21.00 -21.67 3.02
CA SER A 35 -20.25 -22.22 4.15
C SER A 35 -21.03 -22.12 5.46
N LEU A 36 -21.70 -20.99 5.70
CA LEU A 36 -22.41 -20.69 6.94
C LEU A 36 -23.86 -21.20 6.98
N SER A 37 -24.55 -21.29 5.84
CA SER A 37 -25.99 -21.55 5.81
C SER A 37 -26.39 -23.02 5.87
N ASP A 38 -25.44 -23.96 5.85
CA ASP A 38 -25.70 -25.41 5.65
C ASP A 38 -26.72 -25.68 4.51
N ALA A 39 -26.82 -24.75 3.55
CA ALA A 39 -27.81 -24.78 2.49
C ALA A 39 -27.47 -25.92 1.53
N GLN A 40 -27.99 -27.09 1.86
CA GLN A 40 -28.12 -28.19 0.92
C GLN A 40 -29.26 -27.81 -0.02
N ILE A 41 -28.97 -27.84 -1.32
CA ILE A 41 -30.00 -27.67 -2.35
C ILE A 41 -30.95 -28.88 -2.22
N LYS A 42 -32.02 -28.73 -1.45
CA LYS A 42 -33.05 -29.74 -1.22
C LYS A 42 -34.18 -29.50 -2.22
N GLU A 43 -34.16 -30.31 -3.28
CA GLU A 43 -35.26 -30.63 -4.22
C GLU A 43 -35.64 -29.61 -5.31
N ALA A 44 -35.94 -30.15 -6.50
CA ALA A 44 -36.44 -29.45 -7.69
C ALA A 44 -37.55 -30.27 -8.38
N ASN A 45 -38.65 -29.59 -8.74
CA ASN A 45 -39.78 -30.12 -9.51
C ASN A 45 -39.46 -30.14 -11.03
N THR A 46 -40.11 -31.06 -11.74
CA THR A 46 -39.74 -31.69 -13.04
C THR A 46 -39.66 -30.82 -14.31
N PHE A 47 -39.77 -29.48 -14.23
CA PHE A 47 -39.93 -28.64 -15.44
C PHE A 47 -38.82 -27.62 -15.71
N ILE A 48 -37.80 -27.53 -14.86
CA ILE A 48 -36.65 -26.65 -15.07
C ILE A 48 -35.41 -27.54 -14.95
N PHE A 49 -34.60 -27.64 -16.02
CA PHE A 49 -33.30 -28.30 -15.99
C PHE A 49 -32.39 -27.59 -14.97
N LYS A 50 -32.45 -28.02 -13.70
CA LYS A 50 -31.53 -27.62 -12.63
C LYS A 50 -30.35 -28.58 -12.66
N ILE A 51 -29.13 -28.05 -12.78
CA ILE A 51 -27.91 -28.81 -12.61
C ILE A 51 -27.86 -29.24 -11.13
N GLU A 52 -28.18 -30.51 -10.84
CA GLU A 52 -28.00 -31.09 -9.52
C GLU A 52 -26.54 -31.51 -9.35
N PHE A 53 -25.82 -30.83 -8.46
CA PHE A 53 -24.50 -31.29 -8.06
C PHE A 53 -24.68 -32.44 -7.06
N SER A 54 -24.55 -33.68 -7.51
CA SER A 54 -24.57 -34.87 -6.64
C SER A 54 -23.48 -34.84 -5.56
N ASN A 55 -22.47 -33.98 -5.72
CA ASN A 55 -21.40 -33.74 -4.76
C ASN A 55 -21.37 -32.25 -4.36
N ALA A 56 -22.30 -31.83 -3.50
CA ALA A 56 -22.36 -30.48 -2.94
C ALA A 56 -21.02 -30.01 -2.31
N PRO A 57 -20.24 -30.87 -1.62
CA PRO A 57 -18.89 -30.52 -1.19
C PRO A 57 -17.94 -30.16 -2.34
N ALA A 58 -17.94 -30.91 -3.45
CA ALA A 58 -17.10 -30.62 -4.60
C ALA A 58 -17.41 -29.25 -5.24
N PHE A 59 -18.68 -28.87 -5.26
CA PHE A 59 -19.08 -27.53 -5.73
C PHE A 59 -18.51 -26.42 -4.82
N GLY A 60 -18.52 -26.60 -3.49
CA GLY A 60 -17.89 -25.65 -2.56
C GLY A 60 -16.39 -25.46 -2.82
N TRP A 61 -15.66 -26.56 -3.08
CA TRP A 61 -14.23 -26.50 -3.45
C TRP A 61 -13.99 -25.79 -4.80
N LEU A 62 -14.87 -25.96 -5.79
CA LEU A 62 -14.79 -25.23 -7.06
C LEU A 62 -14.98 -23.72 -6.86
N VAL A 63 -15.94 -23.32 -6.02
CA VAL A 63 -16.17 -21.91 -5.69
C VAL A 63 -14.97 -21.33 -4.93
N LEU A 64 -14.39 -22.08 -3.98
CA LEU A 64 -13.15 -21.69 -3.29
C LEU A 64 -12.01 -21.43 -4.27
N LEU A 65 -11.78 -22.34 -5.22
CA LEU A 65 -10.77 -22.16 -6.26
C LEU A 65 -11.06 -20.92 -7.11
N GLY A 66 -12.32 -20.67 -7.43
CA GLY A 66 -12.77 -19.44 -8.08
C GLY A 66 -12.41 -18.17 -7.30
N VAL A 67 -12.63 -18.15 -5.98
CA VAL A 67 -12.23 -17.03 -5.11
C VAL A 67 -10.72 -16.82 -5.14
N ILE A 68 -9.91 -17.89 -5.08
CA ILE A 68 -8.45 -17.80 -5.13
C ILE A 68 -7.98 -17.20 -6.47
N VAL A 69 -8.47 -17.73 -7.59
CA VAL A 69 -8.12 -17.24 -8.94
C VAL A 69 -8.53 -15.78 -9.11
N LEU A 70 -9.73 -15.41 -8.66
CA LEU A 70 -10.20 -14.03 -8.73
C LEU A 70 -9.41 -13.10 -7.81
N THR A 71 -8.96 -13.58 -6.65
CA THR A 71 -8.09 -12.80 -5.74
C THR A 71 -6.77 -12.49 -6.42
N ILE A 72 -6.13 -13.47 -7.06
CA ILE A 72 -4.88 -13.28 -7.82
C ILE A 72 -5.10 -12.29 -8.97
N ARG A 73 -6.18 -12.47 -9.74
CA ARG A 73 -6.49 -11.59 -10.87
C ARG A 73 -6.80 -10.17 -10.43
N TYR A 74 -7.54 -10.01 -9.33
CA TYR A 74 -7.82 -8.72 -8.74
C TYR A 74 -6.53 -8.04 -8.28
N TYR A 75 -5.62 -8.78 -7.63
CA TYR A 75 -4.31 -8.25 -7.24
C TYR A 75 -3.49 -7.71 -8.40
N SER A 76 -3.43 -8.45 -9.50
CA SER A 76 -2.71 -8.01 -10.70
C SER A 76 -3.21 -6.64 -11.20
N LEU A 77 -4.52 -6.41 -11.20
CA LEU A 77 -5.12 -5.13 -11.62
C LEU A 77 -5.00 -4.04 -10.54
N ALA A 78 -5.17 -4.40 -9.27
CA ALA A 78 -5.11 -3.48 -8.13
C ALA A 78 -3.70 -2.96 -7.86
N PHE A 79 -2.66 -3.70 -8.26
CA PHE A 79 -1.25 -3.37 -8.01
C PHE A 79 -0.88 -1.96 -8.44
N LYS A 80 -1.35 -1.50 -9.61
CA LYS A 80 -1.08 -0.14 -10.10
C LYS A 80 -1.62 0.93 -9.15
N TYR A 81 -2.80 0.71 -8.57
CA TYR A 81 -3.43 1.64 -7.64
C TYR A 81 -2.77 1.61 -6.27
N HIS A 82 -2.34 0.44 -5.79
CA HIS A 82 -1.51 0.35 -4.59
C HIS A 82 -0.22 1.18 -4.73
N ARG A 83 0.42 1.14 -5.91
CA ARG A 83 1.63 1.94 -6.18
C ARG A 83 1.34 3.44 -6.25
N GLN A 84 0.19 3.85 -6.79
CA GLN A 84 -0.21 5.25 -6.85
C GLN A 84 -0.51 5.81 -5.46
N LEU A 85 -1.30 5.09 -4.65
CA LEU A 85 -1.58 5.46 -3.27
C LEU A 85 -0.30 5.51 -2.43
N PHE A 86 0.61 4.55 -2.65
CA PHE A 86 1.94 4.56 -2.05
C PHE A 86 2.68 5.87 -2.30
N LYS A 87 2.81 6.25 -3.58
CA LYS A 87 3.49 7.49 -3.97
C LYS A 87 2.86 8.73 -3.35
N LEU A 88 1.53 8.72 -3.19
CA LEU A 88 0.79 9.86 -2.66
C LEU A 88 1.14 10.09 -1.19
N TRP A 89 0.89 9.11 -0.32
CA TRP A 89 1.17 9.27 1.09
C TRP A 89 2.68 9.37 1.37
N SER A 90 3.52 8.69 0.59
CA SER A 90 4.96 8.75 0.79
C SER A 90 5.55 10.11 0.36
N SER A 91 4.96 10.76 -0.64
CA SER A 91 5.31 12.13 -1.00
C SER A 91 4.89 13.13 0.08
N GLU A 92 3.73 12.93 0.70
CA GLU A 92 3.28 13.74 1.84
C GLU A 92 4.20 13.55 3.05
N MET A 93 4.63 12.32 3.30
CA MET A 93 5.56 11.96 4.38
C MET A 93 6.93 12.60 4.18
N ILE A 94 7.53 12.51 2.98
CA ILE A 94 8.86 13.08 2.70
C ILE A 94 8.90 14.60 2.90
N ASN A 95 7.78 15.28 2.66
CA ASN A 95 7.67 16.73 2.87
C ASN A 95 7.38 17.10 4.34
N ASP A 96 7.31 16.12 5.25
CA ASP A 96 7.19 16.38 6.69
C ASP A 96 8.49 17.00 7.22
N ARG A 97 8.35 18.12 7.93
CA ARG A 97 9.45 18.83 8.59
C ARG A 97 10.19 17.98 9.61
N ARG A 98 9.54 16.94 10.16
CA ARG A 98 10.19 15.97 11.06
C ARG A 98 11.25 15.14 10.35
N LEU A 99 11.06 14.86 9.06
CA LEU A 99 12.01 14.08 8.28
C LEU A 99 13.12 14.95 7.71
N LEU A 100 12.76 16.08 7.09
CA LEU A 100 13.73 17.04 6.61
C LEU A 100 13.12 18.45 6.60
N ALA A 101 13.78 19.37 7.29
CA ALA A 101 13.44 20.78 7.29
C ALA A 101 14.72 21.60 7.16
N VAL A 102 14.70 22.56 6.24
CA VAL A 102 15.85 23.40 5.96
C VAL A 102 15.62 24.75 6.63
N HIS A 103 16.49 25.15 7.55
CA HIS A 103 16.40 26.43 8.26
C HIS A 103 17.61 27.31 7.91
N HIS A 104 17.38 28.62 7.93
CA HIS A 104 18.47 29.59 7.86
C HIS A 104 19.09 29.73 9.24
N ASP A 105 20.41 29.61 9.31
CA ASP A 105 21.15 29.86 10.54
C ASP A 105 21.07 31.35 10.90
N PHE A 106 20.72 31.63 12.15
CA PHE A 106 20.57 32.98 12.70
C PHE A 106 21.90 33.54 13.26
N ASP A 107 22.96 32.71 13.33
CA ASP A 107 24.24 33.07 13.93
C ASP A 107 25.13 33.95 13.02
N GLY A 108 24.58 34.49 11.94
CA GLY A 108 25.26 35.43 11.04
C GLY A 108 26.22 34.79 10.04
N SER A 109 26.34 33.46 10.04
CA SER A 109 27.13 32.66 9.09
C SER A 109 26.50 32.62 7.69
N GLY A 110 25.18 32.80 7.61
CA GLY A 110 24.39 32.67 6.38
C GLY A 110 24.26 31.23 5.88
N LEU A 111 24.74 30.24 6.64
CA LEU A 111 24.64 28.82 6.28
C LEU A 111 23.19 28.33 6.38
N ILE A 112 22.87 27.40 5.50
CA ILE A 112 21.57 26.73 5.48
C ILE A 112 21.77 25.32 6.02
N GLU A 113 21.29 25.07 7.24
CA GLU A 113 21.44 23.77 7.89
C GLU A 113 20.20 22.89 7.73
N PRO A 114 20.35 21.65 7.24
CA PRO A 114 19.27 20.68 7.25
C PRO A 114 19.06 20.15 8.67
N HIS A 115 17.80 20.13 9.10
CA HIS A 115 17.32 19.55 10.35
C HIS A 115 16.33 18.41 10.06
N GLY A 116 16.08 17.55 11.05
CA GLY A 116 15.13 16.44 10.97
C GLY A 116 15.81 15.08 11.08
N LEU A 117 15.05 14.02 10.83
CA LEU A 117 15.57 12.65 10.93
C LEU A 117 16.62 12.36 9.84
N PHE A 118 16.38 12.82 8.62
CA PHE A 118 17.28 12.58 7.49
C PHE A 118 18.53 13.47 7.49
N SER A 119 18.56 14.56 8.27
CA SER A 119 19.79 15.36 8.41
C SER A 119 20.91 14.63 9.16
N LYS A 120 20.61 13.47 9.76
CA LYS A 120 21.61 12.56 10.36
C LYS A 120 22.39 11.77 9.31
N LEU A 121 21.92 11.67 8.06
CA LEU A 121 22.60 10.98 6.97
C LEU A 121 23.75 11.82 6.40
N LYS A 122 24.75 12.13 7.23
CA LYS A 122 25.80 13.14 6.94
C LYS A 122 26.67 12.84 5.72
N GLU A 123 26.73 11.58 5.28
CA GLU A 123 27.45 11.20 4.06
C GLU A 123 26.77 11.75 2.79
N GLU A 124 25.45 11.96 2.85
CA GLU A 124 24.60 12.31 1.71
C GLU A 124 24.57 13.80 1.41
N SER A 125 24.46 14.15 0.12
CA SER A 125 24.55 15.55 -0.34
C SER A 125 23.40 16.42 0.19
N PHE A 126 22.19 15.86 0.31
CA PHE A 126 21.01 16.59 0.81
C PHE A 126 21.05 16.89 2.32
N ALA A 127 21.96 16.23 3.08
CA ALA A 127 22.07 16.36 4.53
C ALA A 127 23.28 17.22 4.96
N LYS A 128 24.02 17.76 3.99
CA LYS A 128 25.15 18.67 4.23
C LYS A 128 24.68 20.12 4.31
N PRO A 129 25.31 20.96 5.15
CA PRO A 129 25.02 22.38 5.18
C PRO A 129 25.41 23.02 3.84
N LEU A 130 24.55 23.89 3.32
CA LEU A 130 24.78 24.61 2.06
C LEU A 130 25.35 26.00 2.36
N GLU A 131 26.38 26.41 1.60
CA GLU A 131 26.91 27.76 1.68
C GLU A 131 25.97 28.77 1.01
N PRO A 132 25.85 30.01 1.52
CA PRO A 132 24.99 31.04 0.91
C PRO A 132 25.39 31.41 -0.52
N SER A 133 26.64 31.22 -0.93
CA SER A 133 27.07 31.40 -2.34
C SER A 133 26.67 30.25 -3.27
N GLU A 134 26.31 29.09 -2.73
CA GLU A 134 25.78 27.93 -3.45
C GLU A 134 24.24 27.99 -3.56
N HIS A 135 23.67 29.20 -3.67
CA HIS A 135 22.29 29.47 -4.09
C HIS A 135 21.99 28.98 -5.52
N ARG A 136 22.45 27.81 -5.92
CA ARG A 136 21.79 27.04 -6.96
C ARG A 136 20.65 26.31 -6.28
N GLU A 137 19.44 26.66 -6.69
CA GLU A 137 18.28 25.84 -7.08
C GLU A 137 18.33 24.29 -6.98
N GLN A 138 19.21 23.67 -6.19
CA GLN A 138 19.28 22.24 -5.93
C GLN A 138 18.19 21.89 -4.92
N GLN A 139 16.95 22.01 -5.35
CA GLN A 139 15.83 21.35 -4.68
C GLN A 139 15.99 19.85 -4.94
N TYR A 140 16.70 19.15 -4.05
CA TYR A 140 16.78 17.69 -4.08
C TYR A 140 15.35 17.13 -4.03
N ARG A 141 14.93 16.49 -5.11
CA ARG A 141 13.63 15.81 -5.15
C ARG A 141 13.77 14.45 -4.49
N LEU A 142 13.53 14.41 -3.18
CA LEU A 142 13.53 13.18 -2.40
C LEU A 142 12.32 12.32 -2.76
N THR A 143 12.57 11.03 -2.99
CA THR A 143 11.56 10.00 -3.23
C THR A 143 11.76 8.86 -2.25
N TYR A 144 10.71 8.53 -1.50
CA TYR A 144 10.72 7.38 -0.60
C TYR A 144 10.40 6.09 -1.33
N ASN A 145 11.25 5.08 -1.13
CA ASN A 145 11.10 3.76 -1.72
C ASN A 145 11.05 2.67 -0.64
N THR A 146 10.17 1.71 -0.84
CA THR A 146 10.07 0.50 -0.01
C THR A 146 10.50 -0.70 -0.81
N GLY A 147 11.41 -1.50 -0.26
CA GLY A 147 11.82 -2.78 -0.83
C GLY A 147 11.31 -3.99 -0.02
N PRO A 148 11.76 -5.20 -0.39
CA PRO A 148 11.39 -6.43 0.33
C PRO A 148 11.94 -6.43 1.76
N PHE A 149 11.33 -7.24 2.65
CA PHE A 149 11.78 -7.45 4.04
C PHE A 149 12.01 -6.16 4.85
N LEU A 150 11.06 -5.22 4.80
CA LEU A 150 11.13 -3.94 5.51
C LEU A 150 12.32 -3.06 5.08
N SER A 151 12.94 -3.34 3.93
CA SER A 151 13.98 -2.45 3.39
C SER A 151 13.37 -1.11 2.98
N ARG A 152 14.10 -0.04 3.26
CA ARG A 152 13.76 1.35 2.98
C ARG A 152 14.93 2.01 2.29
N SER A 153 14.62 2.77 1.26
CA SER A 153 15.60 3.58 0.58
C SER A 153 15.04 4.96 0.23
N LEU A 154 15.94 5.92 0.15
CA LEU A 154 15.66 7.23 -0.44
C LEU A 154 16.30 7.28 -1.81
N SER A 155 15.62 7.92 -2.75
CA SER A 155 16.22 8.31 -4.01
C SER A 155 16.16 9.81 -4.14
N TYR A 156 17.24 10.42 -4.61
CA TYR A 156 17.28 11.86 -4.84
C TYR A 156 18.04 12.19 -6.12
N ASP A 157 17.62 13.29 -6.73
CA ASP A 157 18.17 13.77 -7.99
C ASP A 157 19.41 14.62 -7.70
N VAL A 158 20.55 14.24 -8.29
CA VAL A 158 21.83 14.97 -8.24
C VAL A 158 22.10 15.56 -9.62
N ASP A 159 22.24 16.88 -9.69
CA ASP A 159 22.60 17.57 -10.93
C ASP A 159 24.11 17.53 -11.15
N VAL A 160 24.56 16.84 -12.20
CA VAL A 160 25.97 16.74 -12.61
C VAL A 160 26.23 17.65 -13.83
N GLY A 161 25.55 18.79 -13.88
CA GLY A 161 25.74 19.87 -14.86
C GLY A 161 25.05 19.63 -16.20
N ASN A 162 25.31 18.48 -16.84
CA ASN A 162 24.74 18.15 -18.15
C ASN A 162 23.65 17.06 -18.09
N TYR A 163 23.50 16.39 -16.95
CA TYR A 163 22.49 15.37 -16.73
C TYR A 163 22.16 15.24 -15.24
N THR A 164 20.93 14.83 -14.96
CA THR A 164 20.47 14.49 -13.62
C THR A 164 20.73 13.00 -13.38
N HIS A 165 21.50 12.69 -12.34
CA HIS A 165 21.73 11.33 -11.87
C HIS A 165 20.84 11.05 -10.65
N ILE A 166 20.28 9.84 -10.55
CA ILE A 166 19.49 9.46 -9.37
C ILE A 166 20.38 8.66 -8.43
N GLU A 167 20.66 9.21 -7.26
CA GLU A 167 21.36 8.48 -6.20
C GLU A 167 20.35 7.76 -5.30
N ILE A 168 20.74 6.58 -4.82
CA ILE A 168 19.90 5.72 -3.98
C ILE A 168 20.62 5.45 -2.67
N VAL A 169 20.00 5.88 -1.58
CA VAL A 169 20.47 5.72 -0.20
C VAL A 169 19.72 4.59 0.46
N ASN A 170 20.43 3.60 1.00
CA ASN A 170 19.83 2.49 1.73
C ASN A 170 19.72 2.82 3.22
N LEU A 171 18.50 3.02 3.73
CA LEU A 171 18.26 3.38 5.13
C LEU A 171 18.41 2.20 6.10
N ASN A 172 18.61 0.98 5.60
CA ASN A 172 18.92 -0.18 6.43
C ASN A 172 20.42 -0.38 6.64
N LYS A 173 21.26 0.42 5.96
CA LYS A 173 22.70 0.46 6.20
C LYS A 173 22.96 1.49 7.31
N PHE A 174 23.47 1.01 8.43
CA PHE A 174 23.76 1.86 9.60
C PHE A 174 25.20 2.36 9.58
N ASP A 175 25.40 3.57 10.07
CA ASP A 175 26.69 4.21 10.25
C ASP A 175 26.77 4.83 11.66
N GLU A 176 27.79 5.66 11.93
CA GLU A 176 27.98 6.31 13.24
C GLU A 176 26.88 7.32 13.59
N HIS A 177 26.19 7.87 12.60
CA HIS A 177 25.16 8.91 12.74
C HIS A 177 23.73 8.38 12.54
N TRP A 178 23.57 7.33 11.71
CA TRP A 178 22.31 6.68 11.40
C TRP A 178 22.18 5.32 12.08
N THR A 179 21.33 5.25 13.10
CA THR A 179 21.20 4.09 13.98
C THR A 179 19.87 3.34 13.82
N LYS A 180 19.74 2.21 14.51
CA LYS A 180 18.48 1.43 14.55
C LYS A 180 17.34 2.20 15.20
N ASP A 181 17.63 3.09 16.15
CA ASP A 181 16.61 3.88 16.82
C ASP A 181 16.04 4.95 15.88
N ASP A 182 16.88 5.51 15.01
CA ASP A 182 16.46 6.43 13.94
C ASP A 182 15.57 5.72 12.93
N LEU A 183 15.94 4.51 12.52
CA LEU A 183 15.08 3.69 11.65
C LEU A 183 13.75 3.33 12.32
N ARG A 184 13.74 3.11 13.64
CA ARG A 184 12.49 2.87 14.39
C ARG A 184 11.62 4.12 14.45
N GLU A 185 12.23 5.30 14.62
CA GLU A 185 11.52 6.58 14.55
C GLU A 185 10.92 6.80 13.17
N LEU A 186 11.67 6.51 12.10
CA LEU A 186 11.16 6.55 10.74
C LEU A 186 9.94 5.63 10.56
N PHE A 187 9.97 4.41 11.09
CA PHE A 187 8.82 3.52 11.02
C PHE A 187 7.60 4.02 11.79
N LYS A 188 7.78 4.77 12.89
CA LYS A 188 6.66 5.42 13.60
C LYS A 188 6.03 6.50 12.73
N ILE A 189 6.83 7.37 12.13
CA ILE A 189 6.35 8.41 11.21
C ILE A 189 5.67 7.76 10.00
N GLU A 190 6.28 6.73 9.40
CA GLU A 190 5.68 5.96 8.31
C GLU A 190 4.31 5.40 8.71
N PHE A 191 4.21 4.83 9.92
CA PHE A 191 2.96 4.28 10.41
C PHE A 191 1.87 5.35 10.54
N GLU A 192 2.19 6.53 11.06
CA GLU A 192 1.23 7.65 11.16
C GLU A 192 0.68 8.06 9.79
N TYR A 193 1.55 8.25 8.80
CA TYR A 193 1.13 8.63 7.44
C TYR A 193 0.35 7.51 6.74
N ARG A 194 0.76 6.25 6.92
CA ARG A 194 0.03 5.10 6.38
C ARG A 194 -1.34 4.96 7.02
N PHE A 195 -1.45 5.21 8.32
CA PHE A 195 -2.70 5.18 9.05
C PHE A 195 -3.62 6.32 8.62
N ASP A 196 -3.12 7.56 8.56
CA ASP A 196 -3.90 8.70 8.07
C ASP A 196 -4.38 8.46 6.63
N ALA A 197 -3.49 8.04 5.74
CA ALA A 197 -3.85 7.72 4.36
C ALA A 197 -4.91 6.61 4.27
N PHE A 198 -4.84 5.60 5.13
CA PHE A 198 -5.82 4.51 5.16
C PHE A 198 -7.23 4.98 5.52
N PHE A 199 -7.37 5.84 6.53
CA PHE A 199 -8.69 6.28 7.02
C PHE A 199 -9.23 7.51 6.31
N ARG A 200 -8.34 8.40 5.86
CA ARG A 200 -8.72 9.66 5.23
C ARG A 200 -9.12 9.50 3.76
N ARG A 201 -8.68 8.42 3.11
CA ARG A 201 -8.88 8.16 1.67
C ARG A 201 -9.69 6.88 1.50
N SER A 202 -10.94 7.02 1.06
CA SER A 202 -11.86 5.89 0.79
C SER A 202 -11.29 4.87 -0.21
N GLU A 203 -10.36 5.30 -1.06
CA GLU A 203 -9.71 4.50 -2.09
C GLU A 203 -8.93 3.32 -1.50
N HIS A 204 -8.31 3.51 -0.32
CA HIS A 204 -7.64 2.42 0.38
C HIS A 204 -8.63 1.34 0.79
N LEU A 205 -9.80 1.73 1.31
CA LEU A 205 -10.86 0.80 1.69
C LEU A 205 -11.45 0.10 0.45
N ASP A 206 -11.70 0.84 -0.64
CA ASP A 206 -12.22 0.30 -1.89
C ASP A 206 -11.31 -0.76 -2.52
N LEU A 207 -10.00 -0.63 -2.33
CA LEU A 207 -9.02 -1.64 -2.75
C LEU A 207 -8.94 -2.82 -1.79
N LEU A 208 -9.15 -2.60 -0.49
CA LEU A 208 -8.96 -3.61 0.53
C LEU A 208 -10.18 -4.50 0.78
N LEU A 209 -11.39 -3.94 0.68
CA LEU A 209 -12.63 -4.65 0.95
C LEU A 209 -12.77 -5.97 0.18
N PRO A 210 -12.44 -6.08 -1.12
CA PRO A 210 -12.52 -7.34 -1.85
C PRO A 210 -11.57 -8.40 -1.33
N TYR A 211 -10.36 -8.03 -0.88
CA TYR A 211 -9.43 -8.96 -0.24
C TYR A 211 -9.93 -9.40 1.13
N MET A 212 -10.49 -8.48 1.92
CA MET A 212 -11.06 -8.81 3.22
C MET A 212 -12.24 -9.79 3.05
N ALA A 213 -13.11 -9.54 2.07
CA ALA A 213 -14.22 -10.43 1.74
C ALA A 213 -13.71 -11.82 1.30
N SER A 214 -12.68 -11.88 0.45
CA SER A 214 -12.13 -13.15 0.00
C SER A 214 -11.45 -13.93 1.12
N LEU A 215 -10.67 -13.25 1.96
CA LEU A 215 -10.02 -13.84 3.12
C LEU A 215 -11.05 -14.39 4.13
N LEU A 216 -12.10 -13.61 4.42
CA LEU A 216 -13.19 -14.05 5.29
C LEU A 216 -13.94 -15.23 4.70
N ALA A 217 -14.19 -15.24 3.39
CA ALA A 217 -14.89 -16.34 2.72
C ALA A 217 -14.06 -17.64 2.75
N ILE A 218 -12.76 -17.55 2.45
CA ILE A 218 -11.82 -18.68 2.54
C ILE A 218 -11.74 -19.19 3.98
N SER A 219 -11.59 -18.29 4.95
CA SER A 219 -11.51 -18.64 6.37
C SER A 219 -12.81 -19.32 6.83
N SER A 220 -13.97 -18.79 6.44
CA SER A 220 -15.28 -19.36 6.78
C SER A 220 -15.46 -20.76 6.21
N PHE A 221 -14.95 -21.01 4.99
CA PHE A 221 -15.02 -22.32 4.35
C PHE A 221 -14.08 -23.34 5.04
N ILE A 222 -12.83 -22.96 5.31
CA ILE A 222 -11.81 -23.84 5.90
C ILE A 222 -12.15 -24.17 7.36
N PHE A 223 -12.50 -23.15 8.16
CA PHE A 223 -12.76 -23.29 9.59
C PHE A 223 -14.24 -23.54 9.92
N LYS A 224 -15.03 -23.99 8.94
CA LYS A 224 -16.47 -24.22 9.07
C LYS A 224 -16.83 -25.04 10.31
N SER A 225 -16.11 -26.14 10.57
CA SER A 225 -16.36 -27.02 11.71
C SER A 225 -16.22 -26.30 13.06
N HIS A 226 -15.12 -25.55 13.24
CA HIS A 226 -14.86 -24.80 14.47
C HIS A 226 -15.82 -23.62 14.66
N LEU A 227 -16.20 -22.94 13.58
CA LEU A 227 -17.19 -21.86 13.65
C LEU A 227 -18.56 -22.38 14.09
N LEU A 228 -19.02 -23.50 13.55
CA LEU A 228 -20.31 -24.09 13.93
C LEU A 228 -20.33 -24.61 15.37
N GLU A 229 -19.18 -25.03 15.92
CA GLU A 229 -19.04 -25.39 17.33
C GLU A 229 -19.09 -24.16 18.26
N PHE A 230 -18.52 -23.02 17.85
CA PHE A 230 -18.54 -21.79 18.64
C PHE A 230 -19.93 -21.16 18.78
N TRP A 231 -20.82 -21.39 17.80
CA TRP A 231 -22.19 -20.84 17.78
C TRP A 231 -23.24 -21.73 18.47
N LYS A 232 -22.85 -22.90 18.97
CA LYS A 232 -23.71 -23.78 19.78
C LYS A 232 -23.53 -23.51 21.26
#